data_AF-A0A5J6J284-F1
#
_entry.id   AF-A0A5J6J284-F1
#
_cell.length_a   1.000
_cell.length_b   1.000
_cell.length_c   1.000
_cell.angle_alpha   90.00
_cell.angle_beta   90.00
_cell.angle_gamma   90.00
#
_symmetry.space_group_name_H-M   'P 1'
#
loop_
_entity.id
_entity.type
_entity.pdbx_description
1 polymer ?
#
loop_
_entity_poly.entity_id
_entity_poly.type
_entity_poly.pdbx_seq_one_letter_code
_entity_poly.pdbx_strand_id
1 'polypeptide(L)' 'MIGVLVTFTQTEKFDHATLAKIAGELRAPFEGMAGLRFKSFMLDEDSGRARNFYLWDDEEKGRAFFTE' A
#
# COMPACT_ATOMS: atom_id res chain seq x y z
N MET A 1 -14.12 -4.89 9.77
CA MET A 1 -13.33 -4.51 8.58
C MET A 1 -13.04 -3.03 8.61
N ILE A 2 -11.78 -2.64 8.42
CA ILE A 2 -11.34 -1.23 8.38
C ILE A 2 -10.52 -0.95 7.12
N GLY A 3 -10.73 0.23 6.54
CA GLY A 3 -9.90 0.74 5.45
C GLY A 3 -8.81 1.65 5.99
N VAL A 4 -7.56 1.43 5.59
CA VAL A 4 -6.43 2.30 5.91
C VAL A 4 -5.90 2.92 4.62
N LEU A 5 -5.88 4.25 4.57
CA LEU A 5 -5.33 5.01 3.45
C LEU A 5 -4.03 5.67 3.89
N VAL A 6 -2.91 5.24 3.31
CA VAL A 6 -1.59 5.83 3.53
C VAL A 6 -1.26 6.70 2.34
N THR A 7 -0.97 7.98 2.58
CA THR A 7 -0.54 8.90 1.53
C THR A 7 0.89 9.33 1.80
N PHE A 8 1.73 9.30 0.78
CA PHE A 8 3.10 9.76 0.86
C PHE A 8 3.46 10.56 -0.41
N THR A 9 4.32 11.57 -0.21
CA THR A 9 4.89 12.36 -1.29
C THR A 9 6.15 11.66 -1.75
N GLN A 10 6.26 11.43 -3.05
CA GLN A 10 7.48 10.89 -3.61
C GLN A 10 8.59 11.94 -3.53
N THR A 11 9.73 11.58 -2.93
CA THR A 11 10.95 12.40 -2.97
C THR A 11 11.65 12.29 -4.33
N GLU A 12 11.50 11.13 -5.00
CA GLU A 12 11.94 10.86 -6.36
C GLU A 12 10.73 10.47 -7.21
N LYS A 13 10.54 11.11 -8.37
CA LYS A 13 9.40 10.79 -9.25
C LYS A 13 9.59 9.40 -9.86
N PHE A 14 8.91 8.40 -9.34
CA PHE A 14 8.87 7.07 -9.94
C PHE A 14 7.84 7.06 -11.06
N ASP A 15 8.23 6.58 -12.24
CA ASP A 15 7.29 6.33 -13.33
C ASP A 15 6.43 5.08 -13.05
N HIS A 16 5.34 4.94 -13.81
CA HIS A 16 4.42 3.80 -13.69
C HIS A 16 5.14 2.45 -13.85
N ALA A 17 6.11 2.34 -14.78
CA ALA A 17 6.82 1.09 -15.03
C ALA A 17 7.65 0.65 -13.82
N THR A 18 8.32 1.58 -13.17
CA THR A 18 9.10 1.35 -11.96
C THR A 18 8.20 0.91 -10.80
N LEU A 19 7.06 1.58 -10.62
CA LEU A 19 6.11 1.22 -9.57
C LEU A 19 5.44 -0.12 -9.81
N ALA A 20 5.10 -0.46 -11.06
CA ALA A 20 4.55 -1.77 -11.41
C ALA A 20 5.55 -2.89 -11.10
N LYS A 21 6.84 -2.67 -11.38
CA LYS A 21 7.90 -3.62 -11.03
C LYS A 21 8.00 -3.82 -9.52
N ILE A 22 8.10 -2.73 -8.75
CA ILE A 22 8.17 -2.79 -7.28
C ILE A 22 6.94 -3.49 -6.69
N ALA A 23 5.74 -3.18 -7.21
CA ALA A 23 4.51 -3.81 -6.76
C ALA A 23 4.50 -5.33 -7.03
N GLY A 24 5.07 -5.76 -8.16
CA GLY A 24 5.25 -7.18 -8.47
C GLY A 24 6.21 -7.88 -7.51
N GLU A 25 7.38 -7.29 -7.27
CA GLU A 25 8.42 -7.86 -6.39
C GLU A 25 7.97 -7.91 -4.93
N LEU A 26 7.26 -6.88 -4.47
CA LEU A 26 6.76 -6.80 -3.10
C LEU A 26 5.39 -7.45 -2.90
N ARG A 27 4.86 -8.20 -3.86
CA ARG A 27 3.55 -8.85 -3.72
C ARG A 27 3.57 -9.95 -2.66
N ALA A 28 4.59 -10.80 -2.69
CA ALA A 28 4.65 -12.03 -1.91
C ALA A 28 4.44 -11.84 -0.39
N PRO A 29 4.99 -10.80 0.28
CA PRO A 29 4.74 -10.56 1.71
C PRO A 29 3.28 -10.27 2.07
N PHE A 30 2.46 -9.76 1.14
CA PHE A 30 1.06 -9.40 1.41
C PHE A 30 0.10 -10.54 1.12
N GLU A 31 0.52 -11.54 0.33
CA GLU A 31 -0.31 -12.70 0.05
C GLU A 31 -0.43 -13.60 1.27
N GLY A 32 -1.66 -13.89 1.68
CA GLY A 32 -1.93 -14.74 2.85
C GLY A 32 -1.62 -14.08 4.20
N MET A 33 -1.26 -12.79 4.22
CA MET A 33 -1.05 -12.04 5.45
C MET A 33 -2.31 -12.06 6.32
N ALA A 34 -2.17 -12.46 7.58
CA ALA A 34 -3.28 -12.63 8.48
C ALA A 34 -4.06 -11.31 8.66
N GLY A 35 -5.34 -11.33 8.30
CA GLY A 35 -6.23 -10.18 8.44
C GLY A 35 -6.24 -9.20 7.27
N LEU A 36 -5.23 -9.22 6.39
CA LEU A 36 -5.23 -8.39 5.19
C LEU A 36 -6.13 -9.02 4.12
N ARG A 37 -7.13 -8.26 3.66
CA ARG A 37 -8.13 -8.70 2.68
C ARG A 37 -7.88 -8.12 1.30
N PHE A 38 -7.33 -6.91 1.24
CA PHE A 38 -7.03 -6.23 -0.01
C PHE A 38 -5.92 -5.21 0.19
N LYS A 39 -5.08 -5.06 -0.83
CA LYS A 39 -4.10 -3.98 -0.94
C LYS A 39 -4.10 -3.46 -2.37
N SER A 40 -4.15 -2.14 -2.52
CA SER A 40 -3.93 -1.47 -3.81
C SER A 40 -2.95 -0.33 -3.65
N PHE A 41 -2.15 -0.14 -4.69
CA PHE A 41 -1.28 1.02 -4.88
C PHE A 41 -1.89 1.95 -5.93
N MET A 42 -1.78 3.26 -5.71
CA MET A 42 -2.27 4.31 -6.62
C MET A 42 -1.19 5.38 -6.75
N LEU A 43 -0.88 5.78 -7.98
CA LEU A 43 0.01 6.89 -8.29
C LEU A 43 -0.80 8.02 -8.92
N ASP A 44 -0.56 9.24 -8.46
CA ASP A 44 -0.92 10.48 -9.12
C ASP A 44 0.36 11.07 -9.74
N GLU A 45 0.52 10.87 -11.05
CA GLU A 45 1.71 11.28 -11.80
C GLU A 45 1.90 12.80 -11.85
N ASP A 46 0.80 13.55 -11.85
CA ASP A 46 0.80 15.01 -11.93
C ASP A 46 1.28 15.62 -10.62
N SER A 47 0.75 15.13 -9.49
CA SER A 47 1.10 15.65 -8.17
C SER A 47 2.30 14.97 -7.51
N GLY A 48 2.80 13.86 -8.07
CA GLY A 48 3.85 13.04 -7.46
C GLY A 48 3.42 12.40 -6.13
N ARG A 49 2.10 12.29 -5.89
CA ARG A 49 1.55 11.68 -4.68
C ARG A 49 1.28 10.20 -4.94
N ALA A 50 1.70 9.37 -4.00
CA ALA A 50 1.39 7.96 -4.00
C ALA A 50 0.48 7.63 -2.82
N ARG A 51 -0.42 6.67 -3.04
CA ARG A 51 -1.39 6.20 -2.03
C ARG A 51 -1.40 4.68 -1.99
N ASN A 52 -1.32 4.14 -0.79
CA ASN A 52 -1.64 2.74 -0.52
C ASN A 52 -3.00 2.66 0.17
N PHE A 53 -3.85 1.78 -0.32
CA PHE A 53 -5.10 1.42 0.34
C PHE A 53 -5.02 -0.02 0.83
N TYR A 54 -5.35 -0.23 2.12
CA TYR A 54 -5.41 -1.53 2.75
C TYR A 54 -6.80 -1.77 3.32
N LEU A 55 -7.31 -2.98 3.16
CA LEU A 55 -8.53 -3.44 3.80
C LEU A 55 -8.19 -4.56 4.77
N TRP A 56 -8.46 -4.33 6.05
CA TRP A 56 -8.24 -5.30 7.12
C TRP A 56 -9.55 -5.86 7.62
N ASP A 57 -9.55 -7.10 8.10
CA ASP A 57 -10.73 -7.66 8.78
C ASP A 57 -10.96 -7.07 10.17
N ASP A 58 -9.87 -6.68 10.82
CA ASP A 58 -9.80 -6.24 12.21
C ASP A 58 -8.99 -4.94 12.33
N GLU A 59 -9.41 -4.07 13.26
CA GLU A 59 -8.77 -2.77 13.47
C GLU A 59 -7.40 -2.89 14.15
N GLU A 60 -7.27 -3.76 15.14
CA GLU A 60 -6.04 -3.94 15.90
C GLU A 60 -4.92 -4.44 14.99
N LYS A 61 -5.20 -5.44 14.14
CA LYS A 61 -4.25 -5.91 13.11
C LYS A 61 -3.84 -4.82 12.14
N GLY A 62 -4.81 -4.02 11.68
CA GLY A 62 -4.55 -2.92 10.77
C GLY A 62 -3.67 -1.84 11.40
N ARG A 63 -3.87 -1.55 12.70
CA ARG A 63 -3.07 -0.60 13.45
C ARG A 63 -1.66 -1.12 13.71
N ALA A 64 -1.52 -2.35 14.18
CA ALA A 64 -0.24 -2.98 14.51
C ALA A 64 0.73 -2.96 13.33
N PHE A 65 0.24 -3.25 12.12
CA PHE A 65 1.05 -3.23 10.90
C PHE A 65 1.79 -1.90 10.61
N PHE A 66 1.29 -0.76 11.10
CA PHE A 66 1.91 0.56 10.88
C PHE A 66 2.60 1.15 12.10
N THR A 67 2.52 0.50 13.26
CA THR A 67 3.09 1.01 14.51
C THR A 67 4.23 0.17 15.07
N GLU A 68 4.36 -1.08 14.61
CA GLU A 68 5.49 -1.97 14.90
C GLU A 68 6.58 -1.85 13.81
#